data_AF-A0A8I1AF22-F1
#
_entry.id   AF-A0A8I1AF22-F1
#
_cell.length_a   1.000
_cell.length_b   1.000
_cell.length_c   1.000
_cell.angle_alpha   90.00
_cell.angle_beta   90.00
_cell.angle_gamma   90.00
#
_symmetry.space_group_name_H-M   'P 1'
#
loop_
_entity.id
_entity.type
_entity.pdbx_description
1 polymer ?
#
loop_
_entity_poly.entity_id
_entity_poly.type
_entity_poly.pdbx_seq_one_letter_code
_entity_poly.pdbx_strand_id
1 'polypeptide(L)'
;MRNEILHGYLIHHRKYRERSHIVHLFTQEHGRVDGILRQSPPPQYQPITLQASGKSELKNFSKLEILNQPIFFYGDAFFSGFYLNEIILRLCPLEEMMPETFQQYHMTLQHLQKLAEHTQADLFLRQILRLFEHALLEELGFPLDYEHDSNQQMIIPAQRYQFQLSEGFTPVSHTSSATLLGQQILSMASYEKGRDFSPEQLQLLSKLYRQMITSLLGDRPLKSRQLWVQNAQSKSLSR
;
A
#
# COMPACT_ATOMS: atom_id res chain seq x y z
N MET A 1 -12.28 20.00 -11.17
CA MET A 1 -11.39 20.89 -10.37
C MET A 1 -11.26 22.26 -11.03
N ARG A 2 -11.38 23.35 -10.27
CA ARG A 2 -11.24 24.73 -10.77
C ARG A 2 -10.20 25.49 -9.94
N ASN A 3 -8.92 25.37 -10.32
CA ASN A 3 -7.76 25.95 -9.61
C ASN A 3 -7.73 25.56 -8.12
N GLU A 4 -8.08 24.30 -7.87
CA GLU A 4 -8.14 23.74 -6.53
C GLU A 4 -6.74 23.41 -6.05
N ILE A 5 -6.44 23.71 -4.79
CA ILE A 5 -5.15 23.41 -4.18
C ILE A 5 -5.19 21.96 -3.70
N LEU A 6 -4.20 21.18 -4.10
CA LEU A 6 -4.01 19.80 -3.68
C LEU A 6 -2.71 19.68 -2.89
N HIS A 7 -2.76 18.87 -1.83
CA HIS A 7 -1.59 18.48 -1.03
C HIS A 7 -1.36 16.99 -1.20
N GLY A 8 -0.14 16.58 -1.53
CA GLY A 8 0.11 15.17 -1.79
C GLY A 8 1.53 14.81 -2.14
N TYR A 9 1.66 13.67 -2.82
CA TYR A 9 2.93 13.08 -3.22
C TYR A 9 2.89 12.70 -4.69
N LEU A 10 4.03 12.84 -5.37
CA LEU A 10 4.22 12.20 -6.66
C LEU A 10 4.43 10.69 -6.46
N ILE A 11 3.51 9.87 -6.99
CA ILE A 11 3.62 8.41 -6.95
C ILE A 11 4.23 7.85 -8.24
N HIS A 12 3.96 8.45 -9.40
CA HIS A 12 4.54 8.02 -10.68
C HIS A 12 4.55 9.15 -11.70
N HIS A 13 5.45 9.09 -12.68
CA HIS A 13 5.44 9.98 -13.84
C HIS A 13 6.04 9.32 -15.08
N ARG A 14 5.67 9.85 -16.24
CA ARG A 14 6.29 9.52 -17.52
C ARG A 14 6.34 10.74 -18.44
N LYS A 15 7.33 10.76 -19.34
CA LYS A 15 7.40 11.79 -20.40
C LYS A 15 6.16 11.69 -21.29
N TYR A 16 5.65 12.85 -21.72
CA TYR A 16 4.49 12.93 -22.61
C TYR A 16 4.75 13.76 -23.86
N ARG A 17 5.24 15.00 -23.72
CA ARG A 17 5.70 15.89 -24.81
C ARG A 17 7.01 16.56 -24.38
N GLU A 18 7.64 17.35 -25.25
CA GLU A 18 8.97 17.93 -25.01
C GLU A 18 9.21 18.48 -23.60
N ARG A 19 8.24 19.23 -23.05
CA ARG A 19 8.34 19.85 -21.70
C ARG A 19 7.22 19.43 -20.75
N SER A 20 6.52 18.33 -21.03
CA SER A 20 5.37 17.91 -20.22
C SER A 20 5.41 16.45 -19.83
N HIS A 21 4.98 16.18 -18.61
CA HIS A 21 4.89 14.85 -18.02
C HIS A 21 3.44 14.53 -17.69
N ILE A 22 3.05 13.28 -17.90
CA ILE A 22 1.89 12.72 -17.20
C ILE A 22 2.41 12.34 -15.82
N VAL A 23 1.76 12.88 -14.79
CA VAL A 23 2.07 12.63 -13.40
C VAL A 23 0.85 12.06 -12.70
N HIS A 24 1.10 11.13 -11.80
CA HIS A 24 0.14 10.48 -10.95
C HIS A 24 0.44 10.91 -9.53
N LEU A 25 -0.55 11.50 -8.87
CA LEU A 25 -0.44 12.02 -7.52
C LEU A 25 -1.31 11.20 -6.59
N PHE A 26 -0.88 11.07 -5.34
CA PHE A 26 -1.76 10.67 -4.25
C PHE A 26 -1.93 11.88 -3.34
N THR A 27 -3.13 12.41 -3.26
CA THR A 27 -3.47 13.68 -2.61
C THR A 27 -4.45 13.48 -1.47
N GLN A 28 -4.37 14.36 -0.48
CA GLN A 28 -5.20 14.29 0.71
C GLN A 28 -6.68 14.51 0.39
N GLU A 29 -6.96 15.39 -0.59
CA GLU A 29 -8.31 15.87 -0.88
C GLU A 29 -9.10 14.96 -1.80
N HIS A 30 -8.43 14.21 -2.67
CA HIS A 30 -9.07 13.47 -3.78
C HIS A 30 -8.41 12.10 -4.04
N GLY A 31 -7.58 11.61 -3.12
CA GLY A 31 -6.84 10.37 -3.30
C GLY A 31 -6.00 10.39 -4.57
N ARG A 32 -6.19 9.44 -5.49
CA ARG A 32 -5.38 9.40 -6.71
C ARG A 32 -5.86 10.44 -7.73
N VAL A 33 -4.99 11.36 -8.11
CA VAL A 33 -5.27 12.36 -9.16
C VAL A 33 -4.20 12.30 -10.25
N ASP A 34 -4.64 12.10 -11.49
CA ASP A 34 -3.78 12.03 -12.66
C ASP A 34 -3.83 13.35 -13.45
N GLY A 35 -2.69 13.78 -14.00
CA GLY A 35 -2.67 15.02 -14.76
C GLY A 35 -1.37 15.32 -15.49
N ILE A 36 -1.35 16.47 -16.15
CA ILE A 36 -0.21 16.97 -16.92
C ILE A 36 0.50 18.05 -16.11
N LEU A 37 1.81 17.87 -15.96
CA LEU A 37 2.72 18.87 -15.40
C LEU A 37 3.66 19.37 -16.51
N ARG A 38 3.69 20.68 -16.76
CA ARG A 38 4.50 21.32 -17.83
C ARG A 38 5.84 21.84 -17.34
N GLN A 39 6.48 21.07 -16.47
CA GLN A 39 7.79 21.34 -15.89
C GLN A 39 8.42 20.01 -15.47
N SER A 40 9.63 20.07 -14.89
CA SER A 40 10.24 18.89 -14.27
C SER A 40 9.34 18.37 -13.12
N PRO A 41 9.06 17.06 -13.06
CA PRO A 41 8.38 16.47 -11.92
C PRO A 41 9.17 16.67 -10.63
N PRO A 42 8.51 16.84 -9.48
CA PRO A 42 9.18 16.85 -8.20
C PRO A 42 9.76 15.46 -7.90
N PRO A 43 10.73 15.33 -6.99
CA PRO A 43 11.14 14.03 -6.49
C PRO A 43 9.96 13.28 -5.85
N GLN A 44 9.95 11.95 -5.96
CA GLN A 44 8.96 11.12 -5.26
C GLN A 44 9.16 11.22 -3.74
N TYR A 45 8.11 10.84 -2.99
CA TYR A 45 8.11 10.74 -1.52
C TYR A 45 8.26 12.08 -0.77
N GLN A 46 8.23 13.20 -1.48
CA GLN A 46 8.17 14.52 -0.88
C GLN A 46 6.74 15.05 -0.85
N PRO A 47 6.33 15.73 0.24
CA PRO A 47 5.11 16.50 0.26
C PRO A 47 5.19 17.65 -0.73
N ILE A 48 4.18 17.76 -1.59
CA ILE A 48 4.03 18.82 -2.56
C ILE A 48 2.68 19.50 -2.41
N THR A 49 2.64 20.78 -2.79
CA THR A 49 1.41 21.56 -2.95
C THR A 49 1.32 22.00 -4.40
N LEU A 50 0.15 21.89 -5.02
CA LEU A 50 -0.07 22.37 -6.39
C LEU A 50 -1.51 22.76 -6.66
N GLN A 51 -1.74 23.46 -7.78
CA GLN A 51 -3.08 23.79 -8.26
C GLN A 51 -3.49 22.86 -9.40
N ALA A 52 -4.67 22.25 -9.25
CA ALA A 52 -5.31 21.40 -10.24
C ALA A 52 -6.48 22.11 -10.94
N SER A 53 -6.54 21.98 -12.27
CA SER A 53 -7.61 22.53 -13.10
C SER A 53 -8.01 21.57 -14.21
N GLY A 54 -9.31 21.47 -14.48
CA GLY A 54 -9.83 20.62 -15.56
C GLY A 54 -11.15 19.92 -15.20
N LYS A 55 -11.87 19.55 -16.25
CA LYS A 55 -13.12 18.75 -16.19
C LYS A 55 -12.93 17.28 -16.56
N SER A 56 -11.86 16.95 -17.29
CA SER A 56 -11.47 15.57 -17.62
C SER A 56 -10.80 14.87 -16.43
N GLU A 57 -10.67 13.54 -16.49
CA GLU A 57 -9.87 12.74 -15.54
C GLU A 57 -8.41 13.21 -15.50
N LEU A 58 -7.84 13.53 -16.67
CA LEU A 58 -6.50 14.10 -16.75
C LEU A 58 -6.55 15.62 -16.46
N LYS A 59 -6.05 16.04 -15.30
CA LYS A 59 -5.99 17.46 -14.89
C LYS A 59 -4.80 18.20 -15.49
N ASN A 60 -4.79 19.52 -15.39
CA ASN A 60 -3.59 20.34 -15.57
C ASN A 60 -3.09 20.80 -14.20
N PHE A 61 -1.82 20.56 -13.94
CA PHE A 61 -1.15 20.97 -12.70
C PHE A 61 -0.28 22.19 -12.93
N SER A 62 -0.32 23.11 -11.97
CA SER A 62 0.40 24.38 -11.98
C SER A 62 0.76 24.81 -10.56
N LYS A 63 1.62 25.83 -10.42
CA LYS A 63 2.06 26.35 -9.11
C LYS A 63 2.55 25.25 -8.15
N LEU A 64 3.42 24.38 -8.66
CA LEU A 64 4.03 23.32 -7.86
C LEU A 64 4.99 23.95 -6.85
N GLU A 65 4.77 23.64 -5.58
CA GLU A 65 5.63 23.97 -4.45
C GLU A 65 6.08 22.67 -3.78
N ILE A 66 7.37 22.60 -3.46
CA ILE A 66 7.99 21.49 -2.74
C ILE A 66 8.26 21.95 -1.33
N LEU A 67 7.71 21.25 -0.33
CA LEU A 67 7.74 21.73 1.05
C LEU A 67 9.05 21.38 1.78
N ASN A 68 9.70 20.28 1.42
CA ASN A 68 10.83 19.70 2.18
C ASN A 68 12.05 19.37 1.30
N GLN A 69 13.18 19.10 1.96
CA GLN A 69 14.38 18.59 1.30
C GLN A 69 14.18 17.18 0.71
N PRO A 70 15.02 16.78 -0.26
CA PRO A 70 14.95 15.43 -0.81
C PRO A 70 15.15 14.29 0.18
N ILE A 71 14.15 13.40 0.16
CA ILE A 71 14.15 12.13 0.88
C ILE A 71 14.72 11.06 -0.05
N PHE A 72 15.71 10.34 0.45
CA PHE A 72 16.31 9.21 -0.24
C PHE A 72 16.12 7.94 0.59
N PHE A 73 15.60 6.90 -0.05
CA PHE A 73 15.52 5.57 0.53
C PHE A 73 16.66 4.69 0.01
N TYR A 74 17.14 3.80 0.87
CA TYR A 74 18.20 2.86 0.55
C TYR A 74 17.79 1.44 0.98
N GLY A 75 18.37 0.42 0.35
CA GLY A 75 18.12 -0.98 0.71
C GLY A 75 16.64 -1.33 0.68
N ASP A 76 16.14 -1.98 1.72
CA ASP A 76 14.74 -2.45 1.78
C ASP A 76 13.72 -1.31 1.83
N ALA A 77 14.11 -0.12 2.36
CA ALA A 77 13.24 1.05 2.32
C ALA A 77 12.97 1.53 0.89
N PHE A 78 13.96 1.41 0.00
CA PHE A 78 13.82 1.79 -1.40
C PHE A 78 12.78 0.92 -2.10
N PHE A 79 12.90 -0.41 -2.01
CA PHE A 79 11.93 -1.33 -2.61
C PHE A 79 10.54 -1.19 -2.00
N SER A 80 10.48 -0.91 -0.70
CA SER A 80 9.22 -0.65 0.01
C SER A 80 8.53 0.61 -0.50
N GLY A 81 9.25 1.72 -0.69
CA GLY A 81 8.67 2.92 -1.31
C GLY A 81 8.09 2.67 -2.70
N PHE A 82 8.79 1.89 -3.53
CA PHE A 82 8.26 1.48 -4.84
C PHE A 82 7.02 0.61 -4.72
N TYR A 83 6.95 -0.29 -3.74
CA TYR A 83 5.79 -1.11 -3.46
C TYR A 83 4.56 -0.26 -3.11
N LEU A 84 4.71 0.71 -2.20
CA LEU A 84 3.63 1.62 -1.81
C LEU A 84 3.08 2.39 -3.02
N ASN A 85 3.96 3.01 -3.81
CA ASN A 85 3.55 3.77 -4.99
C ASN A 85 2.89 2.89 -6.05
N GLU A 86 3.40 1.69 -6.27
CA GLU A 86 2.85 0.77 -7.26
C GLU A 86 1.45 0.29 -6.87
N ILE A 87 1.21 -0.06 -5.60
CA ILE A 87 -0.12 -0.52 -5.20
C ILE A 87 -1.15 0.61 -5.19
N ILE A 88 -0.78 1.83 -4.79
CA ILE A 88 -1.66 3.00 -4.92
C ILE A 88 -2.00 3.24 -6.40
N LEU A 89 -0.99 3.28 -7.28
CA LEU A 89 -1.19 3.52 -8.71
C LEU A 89 -2.10 2.47 -9.37
N ARG A 90 -2.06 1.23 -8.88
CA ARG A 90 -2.76 0.11 -9.53
C ARG A 90 -4.11 -0.22 -8.93
N LEU A 91 -4.33 0.09 -7.65
CA LEU A 91 -5.54 -0.29 -6.93
C LEU A 91 -6.45 0.90 -6.61
N CYS A 92 -5.90 2.09 -6.36
CA CYS A 92 -6.72 3.22 -5.97
C CYS A 92 -7.51 3.77 -7.17
N PRO A 93 -8.83 3.96 -7.01
CA PRO A 93 -9.67 4.63 -8.00
C PRO A 93 -9.27 6.11 -8.14
N LEU A 94 -9.64 6.71 -9.28
CA LEU A 94 -9.37 8.12 -9.56
C LEU A 94 -10.33 9.02 -8.78
N GLU A 95 -9.79 10.08 -8.18
CA GLU A 95 -10.55 11.16 -7.54
C GLU A 95 -11.48 10.68 -6.41
N GLU A 96 -11.10 9.60 -5.72
CA GLU A 96 -11.81 9.09 -4.53
C GLU A 96 -11.01 9.39 -3.27
N MET A 97 -11.66 9.98 -2.26
CA MET A 97 -11.02 10.33 -1.00
C MET A 97 -10.58 9.06 -0.26
N MET A 98 -9.32 9.03 0.16
CA MET A 98 -8.76 7.93 0.96
C MET A 98 -8.00 8.46 2.19
N PRO A 99 -8.66 9.15 3.15
CA PRO A 99 -7.99 9.85 4.24
C PRO A 99 -7.14 8.94 5.14
N GLU A 100 -7.60 7.74 5.50
CA GLU A 100 -6.84 6.83 6.36
C GLU A 100 -5.57 6.32 5.65
N THR A 101 -5.68 5.94 4.38
CA THR A 101 -4.57 5.47 3.55
C THR A 101 -3.60 6.61 3.26
N PHE A 102 -4.09 7.82 3.04
CA PHE A 102 -3.22 9.00 2.86
C PHE A 102 -2.39 9.28 4.12
N GLN A 103 -3.04 9.27 5.29
CA GLN A 103 -2.34 9.43 6.56
C GLN A 103 -1.33 8.30 6.78
N GLN A 104 -1.72 7.04 6.54
CA GLN A 104 -0.81 5.92 6.72
C GLN A 104 0.33 5.89 5.70
N TYR A 105 0.10 6.33 4.47
CA TYR A 105 1.15 6.51 3.47
C TYR A 105 2.19 7.52 3.97
N HIS A 106 1.76 8.68 4.48
CA HIS A 106 2.66 9.68 5.05
C HIS A 106 3.48 9.12 6.22
N MET A 107 2.82 8.47 7.19
CA MET A 107 3.49 7.87 8.35
C MET A 107 4.50 6.79 7.91
N THR A 108 4.11 5.94 6.96
CA THR A 108 4.99 4.88 6.44
C THR A 108 6.24 5.46 5.79
N LEU A 109 6.11 6.53 4.98
CA LEU A 109 7.28 7.21 4.40
C LEU A 109 8.21 7.79 5.46
N GLN A 110 7.68 8.35 6.55
CA GLN A 110 8.50 8.83 7.68
C GLN A 110 9.23 7.69 8.38
N HIS A 111 8.56 6.56 8.59
CA HIS A 111 9.17 5.38 9.20
C HIS A 111 10.24 4.74 8.31
N LEU A 112 10.03 4.70 6.98
CA LEU A 112 11.02 4.18 6.05
C LEU A 112 12.33 4.99 6.05
N GLN A 113 12.27 6.30 6.31
CA GLN A 113 13.49 7.14 6.43
C GLN A 113 14.35 6.73 7.63
N LYS A 114 13.71 6.31 8.72
CA LYS A 114 14.38 5.93 9.97
C LYS A 114 14.68 4.44 10.05
N LEU A 115 14.35 3.65 9.02
CA LEU A 115 14.44 2.19 9.06
C LEU A 115 15.81 1.67 9.51
N ALA A 116 16.89 2.30 9.06
CA ALA A 116 18.27 1.91 9.41
C ALA A 116 18.64 2.19 10.88
N GLU A 117 17.86 3.01 11.58
CA GLU A 117 18.06 3.37 12.99
C GLU A 117 17.46 2.33 13.94
N HIS A 118 16.59 1.43 13.43
CA HIS A 118 15.93 0.42 14.25
C HIS A 118 16.78 -0.83 14.47
N THR A 119 16.90 -1.26 15.73
CA THR A 119 17.61 -2.50 16.12
C THR A 119 17.00 -3.75 15.49
N GLN A 120 15.68 -3.77 15.27
CA GLN A 120 14.95 -4.85 14.60
C GLN A 120 14.31 -4.35 13.30
N ALA A 121 15.13 -3.80 12.39
CA ALA A 121 14.67 -3.20 11.14
C ALA A 121 13.74 -4.09 10.30
N ASP A 122 14.00 -5.40 10.17
CA ASP A 122 13.12 -6.31 9.43
C ASP A 122 11.71 -6.40 10.04
N LEU A 123 11.62 -6.58 11.36
CA LEU A 123 10.34 -6.64 12.07
C LEU A 123 9.60 -5.32 11.93
N PHE A 124 10.30 -4.20 12.15
CA PHE A 124 9.74 -2.86 12.02
C PHE A 124 9.21 -2.59 10.61
N LEU A 125 9.96 -2.98 9.57
CA LEU A 125 9.53 -2.86 8.18
C LEU A 125 8.25 -3.65 7.92
N ARG A 126 8.17 -4.89 8.43
CA ARG A 126 6.98 -5.73 8.29
C ARG A 126 5.77 -5.10 8.97
N GLN A 127 5.93 -4.49 10.14
CA GLN A 127 4.86 -3.77 10.84
C GLN A 127 4.30 -2.63 10.00
N ILE A 128 5.15 -1.67 9.61
CA ILE A 128 4.69 -0.46 8.92
C ILE A 128 4.08 -0.78 7.55
N LEU A 129 4.58 -1.80 6.85
CA LEU A 129 3.97 -2.26 5.60
C LEU A 129 2.58 -2.85 5.82
N ARG A 130 2.40 -3.72 6.84
CA ARG A 130 1.09 -4.30 7.15
C ARG A 130 0.09 -3.24 7.61
N LEU A 131 0.53 -2.22 8.37
CA LEU A 131 -0.33 -1.11 8.78
C LEU A 131 -0.85 -0.32 7.57
N PHE A 132 0.03 -0.04 6.61
CA PHE A 132 -0.38 0.62 5.37
C PHE A 132 -1.37 -0.20 4.56
N GLU A 133 -1.12 -1.49 4.34
CA GLU A 133 -2.03 -2.31 3.55
C GLU A 133 -3.36 -2.58 4.26
N HIS A 134 -3.35 -2.65 5.59
CA HIS A 134 -4.58 -2.75 6.37
C HIS A 134 -5.48 -1.54 6.10
N ALA A 135 -4.95 -0.32 6.22
CA ALA A 135 -5.69 0.90 5.91
C ALA A 135 -6.15 0.95 4.45
N LEU A 136 -5.26 0.59 3.51
CA LEU A 136 -5.57 0.55 2.08
C LEU A 136 -6.72 -0.41 1.76
N LEU A 137 -6.65 -1.66 2.27
CA LEU A 137 -7.66 -2.67 1.97
C LEU A 137 -9.00 -2.34 2.61
N GLU A 138 -9.02 -1.77 3.82
CA GLU A 138 -10.24 -1.27 4.45
C GLU A 138 -10.92 -0.20 3.58
N GLU A 139 -10.19 0.84 3.16
CA GLU A 139 -10.78 1.92 2.37
C GLU A 139 -11.13 1.52 0.94
N LEU A 140 -10.43 0.53 0.36
CA LEU A 140 -10.84 -0.07 -0.93
C LEU A 140 -12.12 -0.91 -0.83
N GLY A 141 -12.72 -1.03 0.36
CA GLY A 141 -13.96 -1.79 0.58
C GLY A 141 -13.74 -3.29 0.75
N PHE A 142 -12.54 -3.71 1.18
CA PHE A 142 -12.20 -5.09 1.50
C PHE A 142 -11.84 -5.27 2.99
N PRO A 143 -12.71 -4.89 3.95
CA PRO A 143 -12.51 -5.26 5.34
C PRO A 143 -12.61 -6.77 5.51
N LEU A 144 -11.93 -7.30 6.53
CA LEU A 144 -11.98 -8.71 6.89
C LEU A 144 -12.78 -8.92 8.17
N ASP A 145 -13.74 -9.84 8.13
CA ASP A 145 -14.40 -10.35 9.33
C ASP A 145 -13.57 -11.47 9.93
N TYR A 146 -12.97 -11.22 11.10
CA TYR A 146 -12.13 -12.19 11.80
C TYR A 146 -12.90 -13.01 12.85
N GLU A 147 -14.19 -12.74 13.03
CA GLU A 147 -15.06 -13.40 14.01
C GLU A 147 -15.99 -14.41 13.35
N HIS A 148 -16.42 -14.17 12.10
CA HIS A 148 -17.34 -15.04 11.38
C HIS A 148 -16.74 -15.61 10.09
N ASP A 149 -17.17 -16.83 9.77
CA ASP A 149 -16.81 -17.54 8.55
C ASP A 149 -17.75 -17.18 7.37
N SER A 150 -17.51 -17.77 6.20
CA SER A 150 -18.28 -17.52 4.98
C SER A 150 -19.77 -17.90 5.10
N ASN A 151 -20.12 -18.73 6.10
CA ASN A 151 -21.50 -19.13 6.39
C ASN A 151 -22.13 -18.30 7.52
N GLN A 152 -21.48 -17.21 7.95
CA GLN A 152 -21.88 -16.36 9.07
C GLN A 152 -21.88 -17.10 10.43
N GLN A 153 -21.07 -18.15 10.57
CA GLN A 153 -20.86 -18.86 11.83
C GLN A 153 -19.60 -18.33 12.52
N MET A 154 -19.60 -18.30 13.86
CA MET A 154 -18.40 -17.94 14.60
C MET A 154 -17.22 -18.84 14.23
N ILE A 155 -16.06 -18.23 14.02
CA ILE A 155 -14.82 -18.96 13.75
C ILE A 155 -14.45 -19.81 14.96
N ILE A 156 -14.21 -21.10 14.71
CA ILE A 156 -13.88 -22.09 15.74
C ILE A 156 -12.34 -22.21 15.84
N PRO A 157 -11.74 -22.00 17.03
CA PRO A 157 -10.28 -21.96 17.18
C PRO A 157 -9.53 -23.18 16.61
N ALA A 158 -10.08 -24.38 16.81
CA ALA A 158 -9.47 -25.64 16.38
C ALA A 158 -9.80 -26.04 14.93
N GLN A 159 -10.69 -25.30 14.25
CA GLN A 159 -11.11 -25.58 12.89
C GLN A 159 -10.19 -24.91 11.87
N ARG A 160 -10.14 -25.46 10.66
CA ARG A 160 -9.33 -24.92 9.55
C ARG A 160 -10.19 -24.20 8.55
N TYR A 161 -9.62 -23.14 7.99
CA TYR A 161 -10.26 -22.27 7.03
C TYR A 161 -9.33 -22.00 5.86
N GLN A 162 -9.91 -21.72 4.70
CA GLN A 162 -9.23 -21.09 3.58
C GLN A 162 -9.86 -19.73 3.33
N PHE A 163 -9.03 -18.74 3.02
CA PHE A 163 -9.51 -17.41 2.67
C PHE A 163 -9.83 -17.34 1.18
N GLN A 164 -11.00 -16.82 0.85
CA GLN A 164 -11.42 -16.48 -0.51
C GLN A 164 -11.90 -15.03 -0.53
N LEU A 165 -11.43 -14.21 -1.48
CA LEU A 165 -11.72 -12.77 -1.47
C LEU A 165 -13.23 -12.46 -1.51
N SER A 166 -14.02 -13.26 -2.24
CA SER A 166 -15.46 -13.07 -2.40
C SER A 166 -16.31 -13.63 -1.26
N GLU A 167 -15.79 -14.59 -0.49
CA GLU A 167 -16.57 -15.35 0.50
C GLU A 167 -16.06 -15.17 1.94
N GLY A 168 -14.84 -14.65 2.14
CA GLY A 168 -14.19 -14.58 3.44
C GLY A 168 -13.52 -15.90 3.83
N PHE A 169 -13.63 -16.28 5.10
CA PHE A 169 -13.02 -17.50 5.63
C PHE A 169 -13.95 -18.70 5.44
N THR A 170 -13.65 -19.60 4.51
CA THR A 170 -14.44 -20.81 4.25
C THR A 170 -13.90 -21.99 5.06
N PRO A 171 -14.73 -22.71 5.84
CA PRO A 171 -14.29 -23.88 6.59
C PRO A 171 -13.86 -25.03 5.67
N VAL A 172 -12.77 -25.72 6.01
CA VAL A 172 -12.24 -26.84 5.23
C VAL A 172 -11.78 -28.02 6.10
N SER A 173 -11.93 -29.24 5.59
CA SER A 173 -11.48 -30.46 6.27
C SER A 173 -10.05 -30.88 5.93
N HIS A 174 -9.53 -30.47 4.77
CA HIS A 174 -8.19 -30.88 4.28
C HIS A 174 -7.13 -29.83 4.63
N THR A 175 -5.93 -30.29 4.99
CA THR A 175 -4.77 -29.43 5.24
C THR A 175 -4.01 -29.12 3.97
N SER A 176 -3.72 -27.84 3.74
CA SER A 176 -2.79 -27.37 2.70
C SER A 176 -2.00 -26.17 3.20
N SER A 177 -0.99 -25.74 2.43
CA SER A 177 -0.18 -24.56 2.74
C SER A 177 -0.98 -23.25 2.81
N ALA A 178 -2.17 -23.22 2.18
CA ALA A 178 -3.10 -22.10 2.18
C ALA A 178 -4.09 -22.14 3.37
N THR A 179 -4.13 -23.21 4.15
CA THR A 179 -5.04 -23.31 5.30
C THR A 179 -4.57 -22.49 6.49
N LEU A 180 -5.54 -21.87 7.17
CA LEU A 180 -5.38 -21.10 8.40
C LEU A 180 -6.15 -21.80 9.52
N LEU A 181 -5.56 -21.87 10.71
CA LEU A 181 -6.25 -22.35 11.90
C LEU A 181 -7.12 -21.21 12.48
N GLY A 182 -8.33 -21.52 12.95
CA GLY A 182 -9.26 -20.51 13.47
C GLY A 182 -8.64 -19.63 14.56
N GLN A 183 -7.81 -20.21 15.44
CA GLN A 183 -7.08 -19.44 16.46
C GLN A 183 -6.17 -18.36 15.87
N GLN A 184 -5.62 -18.58 14.67
CA GLN A 184 -4.78 -17.58 13.99
C GLN A 184 -5.65 -16.44 13.49
N ILE A 185 -6.81 -16.74 12.91
CA ILE A 185 -7.75 -15.74 12.40
C ILE A 185 -8.26 -14.88 13.57
N LEU A 186 -8.70 -15.53 14.64
CA LEU A 186 -9.18 -14.88 15.87
C LEU A 186 -8.12 -14.03 16.58
N SER A 187 -6.83 -14.20 16.27
CA SER A 187 -5.78 -13.31 16.81
C SER A 187 -6.00 -11.85 16.39
N MET A 188 -6.71 -11.60 15.29
CA MET A 188 -7.08 -10.26 14.83
C MET A 188 -8.40 -9.74 15.41
N ALA A 189 -9.24 -10.58 16.03
CA ALA A 189 -10.53 -10.16 16.59
C ALA A 189 -10.37 -9.13 17.71
N SER A 190 -9.27 -9.19 18.47
CA SER A 190 -8.93 -8.24 19.53
C SER A 190 -7.93 -7.16 19.10
N TYR A 191 -7.67 -6.99 17.79
CA TYR A 191 -6.72 -6.00 17.31
C TYR A 191 -7.28 -4.58 17.52
N GLU A 192 -6.48 -3.72 18.16
CA GLU A 192 -6.79 -2.30 18.26
C GLU A 192 -6.13 -1.55 17.11
N LYS A 193 -6.96 -0.86 16.31
CA LYS A 193 -6.51 -0.11 15.12
C LYS A 193 -5.39 0.87 15.47
N GLY A 194 -4.28 0.75 14.75
CA GLY A 194 -3.09 1.61 14.91
C GLY A 194 -2.05 1.08 15.89
N ARG A 195 -2.28 -0.05 16.56
CA ARG A 195 -1.24 -0.75 17.32
C ARG A 195 -0.37 -1.63 16.43
N ASP A 196 0.82 -1.95 16.92
CA ASP A 196 1.70 -2.95 16.33
C ASP A 196 1.06 -4.34 16.35
N PHE A 197 1.31 -5.13 15.31
CA PHE A 197 0.82 -6.50 15.23
C PHE A 197 1.69 -7.46 16.04
N SER A 198 1.08 -8.47 16.66
CA SER A 198 1.81 -9.60 17.24
C SER A 198 2.56 -10.39 16.15
N PRO A 199 3.56 -11.22 16.51
CA PRO A 199 4.20 -12.12 15.55
C PRO A 199 3.20 -13.05 14.82
N GLU A 200 2.17 -13.56 15.49
CA GLU A 200 1.14 -14.39 14.85
C GLU A 200 0.29 -13.58 13.86
N GLN A 201 -0.14 -12.38 14.27
CA GLN A 201 -0.90 -11.46 13.42
C GLN A 201 -0.09 -11.08 12.17
N LEU A 202 1.20 -10.75 12.32
CA LEU A 202 2.07 -10.47 11.18
C LEU A 202 2.16 -11.64 10.20
N GLN A 203 2.26 -12.88 10.69
CA GLN A 203 2.30 -14.07 9.83
C GLN A 203 0.98 -14.26 9.07
N LEU A 204 -0.15 -14.09 9.76
CA LEU A 204 -1.48 -14.14 9.16
C LEU A 204 -1.64 -13.08 8.07
N LEU A 205 -1.43 -11.80 8.42
CA LEU A 205 -1.64 -10.66 7.53
C LEU A 205 -0.69 -10.66 6.33
N SER A 206 0.55 -11.15 6.52
CA SER A 206 1.51 -11.30 5.41
C SER A 206 1.04 -12.28 4.33
N LYS A 207 0.24 -13.29 4.72
CA LYS A 207 -0.38 -14.24 3.78
C LYS A 207 -1.67 -13.66 3.20
N LEU A 208 -2.57 -13.19 4.06
CA LEU A 208 -3.89 -12.68 3.66
C LEU A 208 -3.77 -11.49 2.72
N TYR A 209 -3.08 -10.42 3.12
CA TYR A 209 -2.98 -9.22 2.29
C TYR A 209 -2.21 -9.48 1.01
N ARG A 210 -1.24 -10.40 1.03
CA ARG A 210 -0.58 -10.85 -0.20
C ARG A 210 -1.59 -11.47 -1.17
N GLN A 211 -2.43 -12.38 -0.68
CA GLN A 211 -3.46 -13.02 -1.50
C GLN A 211 -4.50 -12.01 -2.00
N MET A 212 -4.99 -11.12 -1.12
CA MET A 212 -5.95 -10.07 -1.48
C MET A 212 -5.38 -9.14 -2.55
N ILE A 213 -4.21 -8.54 -2.30
CA ILE A 213 -3.55 -7.63 -3.24
C ILE A 213 -3.26 -8.34 -4.57
N THR A 214 -2.78 -9.58 -4.55
CA THR A 214 -2.57 -10.34 -5.80
C THR A 214 -3.88 -10.55 -6.55
N SER A 215 -4.97 -10.90 -5.87
CA SER A 215 -6.28 -11.07 -6.50
C SER A 215 -6.80 -9.77 -7.10
N LEU A 216 -6.64 -8.64 -6.40
CA LEU A 216 -7.06 -7.31 -6.89
C LEU A 216 -6.24 -6.82 -8.09
N LEU A 217 -4.98 -7.24 -8.21
CA LEU A 217 -4.09 -6.86 -9.31
C LEU A 217 -4.30 -7.68 -10.59
N GLY A 218 -5.02 -8.80 -10.51
CA GLY A 218 -5.22 -9.76 -11.60
C GLY A 218 -3.90 -10.35 -12.12
N ASP A 219 -3.82 -10.56 -13.44
CA ASP A 219 -2.71 -11.29 -14.09
C ASP A 219 -1.37 -10.54 -14.11
N ARG A 220 -1.34 -9.27 -13.70
CA ARG A 220 -0.14 -8.44 -13.79
C ARG A 220 0.57 -8.42 -12.42
N PRO A 221 1.71 -9.10 -12.23
CA PRO A 221 2.42 -9.08 -10.97
C PRO A 221 3.01 -7.69 -10.66
N LEU A 222 3.38 -7.47 -9.40
CA LEU A 222 4.03 -6.24 -8.96
C LEU A 222 5.50 -6.23 -9.41
N LYS A 223 5.90 -5.16 -10.10
CA LYS A 223 7.28 -4.93 -10.52
C LYS A 223 8.18 -4.64 -9.31
N SER A 224 7.69 -3.89 -8.34
CA SER A 224 8.39 -3.61 -7.07
C SER A 224 8.86 -4.89 -6.38
N ARG A 225 8.01 -5.92 -6.34
CA ARG A 225 8.37 -7.23 -5.77
C ARG A 225 9.41 -7.97 -6.60
N GLN A 226 9.31 -7.93 -7.92
CA GLN A 226 10.31 -8.54 -8.80
C GLN A 226 11.69 -7.90 -8.60
N LEU A 227 11.75 -6.57 -8.51
CA LEU A 227 12.98 -5.82 -8.24
C LEU A 227 13.60 -6.21 -6.90
N TRP A 228 12.77 -6.37 -5.86
CA TRP A 228 13.25 -6.77 -4.53
C TRP A 228 13.83 -8.19 -4.53
N VAL A 229 13.14 -9.15 -5.16
CA VAL A 229 13.61 -10.55 -5.28
C VAL A 229 14.93 -10.63 -6.05
N GLN A 230 15.03 -9.92 -7.17
CA GLN A 230 16.26 -9.87 -7.97
C GLN A 230 17.45 -9.33 -7.15
N ASN A 231 17.23 -8.27 -6.38
CA ASN A 231 18.28 -7.72 -5.51
C ASN A 231 18.70 -8.68 -4.39
N ALA A 232 17.75 -9.41 -3.78
CA ALA A 232 18.05 -10.41 -2.76
C ALA A 232 18.88 -11.58 -3.34
N GLN A 233 18.54 -12.04 -4.56
CA GLN A 233 19.28 -13.08 -5.27
C GLN A 233 20.71 -12.64 -5.62
N SER A 234 20.88 -11.42 -6.14
CA SER A 234 22.20 -10.86 -6.44
C SER A 234 23.10 -10.78 -5.20
N LYS A 235 22.55 -10.39 -4.03
CA LYS A 235 23.30 -10.38 -2.76
C LYS A 235 23.72 -11.77 -2.29
N SER A 236 22.92 -12.81 -2.59
CA SER A 236 23.25 -14.19 -2.22
C SER A 236 24.34 -14.82 -3.10
N LEU A 237 24.47 -14.37 -4.35
CA LEU A 237 25.49 -14.84 -5.30
C LEU A 237 26.84 -14.12 -5.14
N SER A 238 26.86 -12.97 -4.46
CA SER A 238 28.07 -12.17 -4.19
C SER A 238 28.70 -12.44 -2.82
N ARG A 239 28.20 -13.44 -2.07
CA ARG A 239 28.74 -13.91 -0.79
C ARG A 239 29.32 -15.30 -0.96
#